data_AF-A0AB74UU21-F1
#
_entry.id   AF-A0AB74UU21-F1
#
_cell.length_a   1.000
_cell.length_b   1.000
_cell.length_c   1.000
_cell.angle_alpha   90.00
_cell.angle_beta   90.00
_cell.angle_gamma   90.00
#
_symmetry.space_group_name_H-M   'P 1'
#
loop_
_entity.id
_entity.type
_entity.pdbx_description
1 polymer ?
#
loop_
_entity_poly.entity_id
_entity_poly.type
_entity_poly.pdbx_seq_one_letter_code
_entity_poly.pdbx_strand_id
1 'polypeptide(L)'
;MSKSSPQVSGGTFADRIRLLIQRVGSATEIARMCGFSEGVVRSWRDGNTDPSRARCVTLARTLGISLVWLVAGEGGIQIDPTPTMQDDQHSSQVVRTQRVHAKSGTVTRLPLSAQMQGLDPQRLNTAMQMLQSELELAGSPLGLAENTDLLTELYEILGPGGVNVDAGAMMAFNRHLAQRLRKDRLASTTA
;
A
#
# COMPACT_ATOMS: atom_id res chain seq x y z
N MET A 1 20.49 16.56 2.80
CA MET A 1 19.51 16.86 3.87
C MET A 1 18.16 16.28 3.45
N SER A 2 17.91 15.03 3.82
CA SER A 2 16.66 14.33 3.48
C SER A 2 15.55 14.86 4.37
N LYS A 3 14.54 15.49 3.77
CA LYS A 3 13.31 15.88 4.47
C LYS A 3 12.52 14.62 4.73
N SER A 4 12.60 14.12 5.97
CA SER A 4 11.72 13.08 6.49
C SER A 4 10.27 13.52 6.30
N SER A 5 9.49 12.77 5.52
CA SER A 5 8.03 12.90 5.53
C SER A 5 7.56 12.76 6.97
N PRO A 6 6.73 13.68 7.51
CA PRO A 6 6.28 13.59 8.89
C PRO A 6 5.37 12.37 9.01
N GLN A 7 5.92 11.27 9.52
CA GLN A 7 5.13 10.23 10.15
C GLN A 7 4.50 10.90 11.37
N VAL A 8 3.27 11.41 11.19
CA VAL A 8 2.49 11.97 12.28
C VAL A 8 2.04 10.78 13.12
N SER A 9 2.88 10.34 14.05
CA SER A 9 2.47 9.45 15.13
C SER A 9 1.29 10.13 15.80
N GLY A 10 0.08 9.64 15.50
CA GLY A 10 -1.15 10.33 15.82
C GLY A 10 -1.28 10.41 17.33
N GLY A 11 -1.39 11.62 17.87
CA GLY A 11 -1.69 11.85 19.29
C GLY A 11 -2.98 11.16 19.73
N THR A 12 -3.53 11.57 20.88
CA THR A 12 -4.77 10.99 21.42
C THR A 12 -5.91 11.03 20.39
N PHE A 13 -6.96 10.24 20.60
CA PHE A 13 -8.16 10.30 19.76
C PHE A 13 -8.68 11.74 19.62
N ALA A 14 -8.69 12.48 20.73
CA ALA A 14 -9.04 13.89 20.78
C ALA A 14 -8.17 14.76 19.86
N ASP A 15 -6.86 14.52 19.79
CA ASP A 15 -5.95 15.22 18.87
C ASP A 15 -6.31 14.96 17.41
N ARG A 16 -6.66 13.71 17.08
CA ARG A 16 -7.10 13.35 15.72
C ARG A 16 -8.43 14.00 15.36
N ILE A 17 -9.37 14.11 16.30
CA ILE A 17 -10.60 14.88 16.08
C ILE A 17 -10.30 16.37 15.87
N ARG A 18 -9.35 16.97 16.61
CA ARG A 18 -8.92 18.36 16.38
C ARG A 18 -8.38 18.56 14.97
N LEU A 19 -7.55 17.62 14.49
CA LEU A 19 -7.04 17.65 13.11
C LEU A 19 -8.16 17.56 12.07
N LEU A 20 -9.17 16.70 12.29
CA LEU A 20 -10.32 16.62 11.40
C LEU A 20 -11.13 17.91 11.39
N ILE A 21 -11.35 18.53 12.56
CA ILE A 21 -12.06 19.81 12.65
C ILE A 21 -11.31 20.91 11.91
N GLN A 22 -9.99 20.98 12.05
CA GLN A 22 -9.16 21.95 11.33
C GLN A 22 -9.24 21.76 9.81
N ARG A 23 -9.31 20.51 9.33
CA ARG A 23 -9.39 20.20 7.90
C ARG A 23 -10.76 20.41 7.28
N VAL A 24 -11.82 20.00 7.98
CA VAL A 24 -13.21 20.17 7.53
C VAL A 24 -13.70 21.61 7.74
N GLY A 25 -13.10 22.33 8.68
CA GLY A 25 -13.34 23.74 8.97
C GLY A 25 -14.07 23.99 10.30
N SER A 26 -14.97 23.08 10.71
CA SER A 26 -15.66 23.20 12.00
C SER A 26 -16.20 21.88 12.55
N ALA A 27 -16.46 21.84 13.87
CA ALA A 27 -17.13 20.71 14.52
C ALA A 27 -18.59 20.57 14.08
N THR A 28 -19.27 21.70 13.82
CA THR A 28 -20.64 21.74 13.34
C THR A 28 -20.77 21.08 11.97
N GLU A 29 -19.79 21.29 11.09
CA GLU A 29 -19.81 20.69 9.75
C GLU A 29 -19.59 19.17 9.80
N ILE A 30 -18.66 18.69 10.65
CA ILE A 30 -18.50 17.24 10.88
C ILE A 30 -19.79 16.63 11.43
N ALA A 31 -20.43 17.31 12.39
CA ALA A 31 -21.70 16.86 12.97
C ALA A 31 -22.80 16.75 11.90
N ARG A 32 -22.91 17.76 11.03
CA ARG A 32 -23.87 17.79 9.91
C ARG A 32 -23.61 16.67 8.90
N MET A 33 -22.35 16.48 8.48
CA MET A 33 -21.99 15.44 7.51
C MET A 33 -22.22 14.03 8.05
N CYS A 34 -21.94 13.80 9.34
CA CYS A 34 -22.01 12.46 9.95
C CYS A 34 -23.35 12.16 10.64
N GLY A 35 -24.26 13.13 10.73
CA GLY A 35 -25.54 12.97 11.44
C GLY A 35 -25.40 12.91 12.96
N PHE A 36 -24.46 13.65 13.55
CA PHE A 36 -24.24 13.73 14.99
C PHE A 36 -24.67 15.09 15.55
N SER A 37 -24.73 15.20 16.88
CA SER A 37 -24.85 16.51 17.52
C SER A 37 -23.47 17.17 17.66
N GLU A 38 -23.42 18.49 17.51
CA GLU A 38 -22.17 19.25 17.65
C GLU A 38 -21.53 19.07 19.03
N GLY A 39 -22.34 19.05 20.09
CA GLY A 39 -21.88 18.84 21.46
C GLY A 39 -21.14 17.51 21.63
N VAL A 40 -21.58 16.45 20.95
CA VAL A 40 -20.90 15.14 20.97
C VAL A 40 -19.55 15.21 20.27
N VAL A 41 -19.46 15.88 19.12
CA VAL A 41 -18.19 16.07 18.40
C VAL A 41 -17.21 16.91 19.23
N ARG A 42 -17.69 17.96 19.92
CA ARG A 42 -16.87 18.74 20.86
C ARG A 42 -16.42 17.90 22.07
N SER A 43 -17.31 17.07 22.63
CA SER A 43 -16.98 16.16 23.74
C SER A 43 -15.84 15.20 23.38
N TRP A 44 -15.82 14.68 22.15
CA TRP A 44 -14.72 13.87 21.64
C TRP A 44 -13.42 14.66 21.44
N ARG A 45 -13.52 15.85 20.84
CA ARG A 45 -12.39 16.78 20.64
C ARG A 45 -11.73 17.17 21.96
N ASP A 46 -12.52 17.31 23.01
CA ASP A 46 -12.05 17.73 24.33
C ASP A 46 -11.56 16.53 25.16
N GLY A 47 -11.80 15.30 24.69
CA GLY A 47 -11.39 14.06 25.36
C GLY A 47 -12.29 13.65 26.52
N ASN A 48 -13.50 14.23 26.62
CA ASN A 48 -14.45 13.94 27.71
C ASN A 48 -15.16 12.61 27.54
N THR A 49 -15.28 12.12 26.30
CA THR A 49 -15.98 10.89 25.96
C THR A 49 -15.33 10.24 24.76
N ASP A 50 -15.41 8.92 24.66
CA ASP A 50 -15.01 8.18 23.47
C ASP A 50 -16.22 7.83 22.59
N PRO A 51 -16.09 7.89 21.26
CA PRO A 51 -17.13 7.40 20.36
C PRO A 51 -17.23 5.88 20.39
N SER A 52 -18.46 5.37 20.25
CA SER A 52 -18.69 3.96 19.96
C SER A 52 -18.03 3.56 18.63
N ARG A 53 -17.70 2.28 18.47
CA ARG A 53 -17.20 1.70 17.21
C ARG A 53 -18.02 2.09 15.98
N ALA A 54 -19.35 2.06 16.08
CA ALA A 54 -20.23 2.43 14.96
C ALA A 54 -20.02 3.89 14.51
N ARG A 55 -19.85 4.82 15.46
CA ARG A 55 -19.60 6.23 15.16
C ARG A 55 -18.21 6.46 14.55
N CYS A 56 -17.20 5.69 14.94
CA CYS A 56 -15.89 5.73 14.29
C CYS A 56 -15.98 5.30 12.81
N VAL A 57 -16.76 4.26 12.52
CA VAL A 57 -17.00 3.80 11.14
C VAL A 57 -17.71 4.87 10.32
N THR A 58 -18.73 5.53 10.89
CA THR A 58 -19.41 6.65 10.22
C THR A 58 -18.45 7.79 9.90
N LEU A 59 -17.64 8.25 10.87
CA LEU A 59 -16.62 9.28 10.62
C LEU A 59 -15.67 8.90 9.49
N ALA A 60 -15.16 7.67 9.53
CA ALA A 60 -14.24 7.14 8.53
C ALA A 60 -14.83 7.17 7.12
N ARG A 61 -16.03 6.62 6.96
CA ARG A 61 -16.71 6.57 5.65
C ARG A 61 -17.12 7.94 5.13
N THR A 62 -17.68 8.78 6.00
CA THR A 62 -18.20 10.09 5.59
C THR A 62 -17.08 11.07 5.23
N LEU A 63 -15.95 11.02 5.94
CA LEU A 63 -14.82 11.92 5.70
C LEU A 63 -13.76 11.29 4.77
N GLY A 64 -13.98 10.07 4.31
CA GLY A 64 -13.06 9.31 3.46
C GLY A 64 -11.77 8.90 4.17
N ILE A 65 -11.68 8.95 5.50
CA ILE A 65 -10.46 8.72 6.28
C ILE A 65 -10.25 7.26 6.69
N SER A 66 -9.00 6.84 6.86
CA SER A 66 -8.66 5.53 7.43
C SER A 66 -9.20 5.36 8.85
N LEU A 67 -9.99 4.28 9.07
CA LEU A 67 -10.48 3.90 10.40
C LEU A 67 -9.33 3.52 11.34
N VAL A 68 -8.29 2.85 10.82
CA VAL A 68 -7.11 2.46 11.61
C VAL A 68 -6.37 3.70 12.09
N TRP A 69 -6.20 4.70 11.23
CA TRP A 69 -5.63 5.98 11.63
C TRP A 69 -6.50 6.68 12.68
N LEU A 70 -7.82 6.71 12.47
CA LEU A 70 -8.74 7.38 13.37
C LEU A 70 -8.75 6.76 14.77
N VAL A 71 -8.63 5.44 14.90
CA VAL A 71 -8.77 4.72 16.18
C VAL A 71 -7.43 4.41 16.82
N ALA A 72 -6.49 3.83 16.07
CA ALA A 72 -5.18 3.44 16.58
C ALA A 72 -4.14 4.56 16.50
N GLY A 73 -4.34 5.56 15.63
CA GLY A 73 -3.33 6.58 15.36
C GLY A 73 -2.17 6.09 14.48
N GLU A 74 -2.33 4.90 13.89
CA GLU A 74 -1.35 4.24 13.03
C GLU A 74 -1.66 4.47 11.55
N GLY A 75 -0.61 4.57 10.73
CA GLY A 75 -0.73 4.79 9.28
C GLY A 75 -0.96 6.25 8.87
N GLY A 76 -1.20 6.48 7.58
CA GLY A 76 -1.49 7.81 7.04
C GLY A 76 -2.98 8.15 7.10
N ILE A 77 -3.30 9.45 7.18
CA ILE A 77 -4.65 9.97 6.91
C ILE A 77 -4.95 9.88 5.40
N GLN A 78 -5.23 8.66 4.93
CA GLN A 78 -5.70 8.44 3.56
C GLN A 78 -7.13 8.99 3.47
N ILE A 79 -7.33 10.03 2.65
CA ILE A 79 -8.65 10.51 2.26
C ILE A 79 -8.88 9.98 0.85
N ASP A 80 -9.60 8.87 0.71
CA ASP A 80 -9.99 8.37 -0.61
C ASP A 80 -11.35 8.98 -0.99
N PRO A 81 -11.46 9.80 -2.06
CA PRO A 81 -12.70 10.47 -2.44
C PRO A 81 -13.71 9.56 -3.18
N THR A 82 -13.66 8.24 -2.99
CA THR A 82 -14.55 7.32 -3.73
C THR A 82 -15.40 6.47 -2.77
N PRO A 83 -16.65 6.86 -2.47
CA PRO A 83 -17.58 5.99 -1.77
C PRO A 83 -18.11 4.94 -2.75
N THR A 84 -17.37 3.86 -2.95
CA THR A 84 -17.91 2.66 -3.61
C THR A 84 -18.84 1.98 -2.62
N MET A 85 -20.13 2.31 -2.73
CA MET A 85 -21.24 1.54 -2.17
C MET A 85 -21.20 0.14 -2.80
N GLN A 86 -20.61 -0.82 -2.10
CA GLN A 86 -20.72 -2.24 -2.44
C GLN A 86 -21.23 -2.96 -1.19
N ASP A 87 -22.54 -2.96 -1.03
CA ASP A 87 -23.22 -3.94 -0.20
C ASP A 87 -23.62 -5.13 -1.10
N ASP A 88 -23.64 -6.32 -0.50
CA ASP A 88 -24.17 -7.58 -1.02
C ASP A 88 -23.45 -8.26 -2.21
N GLN A 89 -22.58 -9.25 -1.91
CA GLN A 89 -23.00 -10.65 -2.05
C GLN A 89 -21.90 -11.69 -1.72
N HIS A 90 -22.37 -12.71 -1.00
CA HIS A 90 -21.78 -14.03 -0.81
C HIS A 90 -21.39 -14.73 -2.14
N SER A 91 -20.36 -15.57 -2.03
CA SER A 91 -20.24 -16.89 -2.67
C SER A 91 -19.74 -17.01 -4.13
N SER A 92 -18.69 -17.84 -4.23
CA SER A 92 -18.27 -18.77 -5.30
C SER A 92 -18.19 -18.32 -6.77
N GLN A 93 -16.94 -18.25 -7.25
CA GLN A 93 -16.39 -18.95 -8.42
C GLN A 93 -17.35 -19.22 -9.60
N VAL A 94 -17.17 -18.49 -10.72
CA VAL A 94 -16.83 -19.09 -12.04
C VAL A 94 -16.42 -18.01 -13.05
N VAL A 95 -15.29 -18.28 -13.70
CA VAL A 95 -14.86 -17.91 -15.06
C VAL A 95 -15.86 -17.10 -15.90
N ARG A 96 -15.44 -15.91 -16.34
CA ARG A 96 -15.84 -15.39 -17.66
C ARG A 96 -14.73 -14.57 -18.31
N THR A 97 -14.22 -15.14 -19.39
CA THR A 97 -13.33 -14.54 -20.38
C THR A 97 -14.15 -13.69 -21.36
N GLN A 98 -13.81 -12.40 -21.53
CA GLN A 98 -14.03 -11.61 -22.76
C GLN A 98 -13.41 -10.22 -22.57
N ARG A 99 -12.24 -9.96 -23.16
CA ARG A 99 -11.98 -9.43 -24.52
C ARG A 99 -12.12 -7.90 -24.64
N VAL A 100 -10.94 -7.30 -24.74
CA VAL A 100 -10.51 -6.27 -25.72
C VAL A 100 -11.44 -5.07 -25.90
N HIS A 101 -11.06 -3.94 -25.28
CA HIS A 101 -11.30 -2.64 -25.88
C HIS A 101 -9.96 -1.93 -26.10
N ALA A 102 -9.50 -2.01 -27.34
CA ALA A 102 -8.38 -1.24 -27.85
C ALA A 102 -8.78 0.24 -27.94
N LYS A 103 -7.98 1.11 -27.31
CA LYS A 103 -7.88 2.51 -27.72
C LYS A 103 -6.44 2.78 -28.08
N SER A 104 -6.21 2.67 -29.38
CA SER A 104 -5.05 3.13 -30.12
C SER A 104 -4.83 4.62 -29.87
N GLY A 105 -3.60 5.01 -29.56
CA GLY A 105 -3.24 6.39 -29.25
C GLY A 105 -1.74 6.61 -29.17
N THR A 106 -1.09 6.55 -30.33
CA THR A 106 0.17 7.24 -30.64
C THR A 106 1.46 6.63 -30.10
N VAL A 107 2.09 5.85 -30.98
CA VAL A 107 3.51 5.50 -30.97
C VAL A 107 4.33 6.79 -31.10
N THR A 108 4.82 7.31 -29.98
CA THR A 108 6.01 8.17 -29.99
C THR A 108 7.20 7.29 -29.64
N ARG A 109 7.89 6.80 -30.67
CA ARG A 109 9.26 6.29 -30.53
C ARG A 109 10.13 7.45 -30.05
N LEU A 110 10.36 7.51 -28.75
CA LEU A 110 11.41 8.32 -28.16
C LEU A 110 12.70 7.48 -28.09
N PRO A 111 13.87 8.11 -28.28
CA PRO A 111 15.10 7.42 -28.60
C PRO A 111 15.62 6.58 -27.42
N LEU A 112 16.24 5.45 -27.77
CA LEU A 112 16.92 4.47 -26.91
C LEU A 112 18.18 5.03 -26.20
N SER A 113 18.20 6.33 -25.86
CA SER A 113 19.36 7.02 -25.30
C SER A 113 19.07 7.82 -24.02
N ALA A 114 17.94 7.55 -23.35
CA ALA A 114 17.57 8.19 -22.08
C ALA A 114 17.39 7.21 -20.88
N GLN A 115 17.69 5.91 -21.04
CA GLN A 115 17.53 4.91 -19.97
C GLN A 115 18.66 4.90 -18.91
N MET A 116 19.58 5.87 -18.94
CA MET A 116 20.69 5.97 -17.99
C MET A 116 20.55 7.11 -16.98
N GLN A 117 19.39 7.79 -16.94
CA GLN A 117 19.09 8.76 -15.88
C GLN A 117 18.51 8.06 -14.66
N GLY A 118 19.41 7.67 -13.77
CA GLY A 118 19.15 7.45 -12.34
C GLY A 118 18.51 6.11 -11.99
N LEU A 119 19.30 5.03 -12.02
CA LEU A 119 18.97 3.86 -11.19
C LEU A 119 18.79 4.36 -9.76
N ASP A 120 17.62 4.12 -9.18
CA ASP A 120 17.35 4.49 -7.79
C ASP A 120 18.19 3.56 -6.89
N PRO A 121 19.25 4.08 -6.23
CA PRO A 121 20.16 3.24 -5.47
C PRO A 121 19.48 2.64 -4.24
N GLN A 122 18.45 3.32 -3.71
CA GLN A 122 17.69 2.84 -2.56
C GLN A 122 16.80 1.67 -2.98
N ARG A 123 16.07 1.83 -4.09
CA ARG A 123 15.23 0.75 -4.66
C ARG A 123 16.06 -0.49 -4.98
N LEU A 124 17.23 -0.32 -5.59
CA LEU A 124 18.14 -1.44 -5.89
C LEU A 124 18.64 -2.12 -4.62
N ASN A 125 19.04 -1.35 -3.59
CA ASN A 125 19.49 -1.92 -2.32
C ASN A 125 18.37 -2.71 -1.62
N THR A 126 17.14 -2.18 -1.60
CA THR A 126 15.98 -2.92 -1.08
C THR A 126 15.75 -4.19 -1.87
N ALA A 127 15.87 -4.14 -3.20
CA ALA A 127 15.73 -5.33 -4.04
C ALA A 127 16.79 -6.40 -3.68
N MET A 128 18.05 -5.98 -3.55
CA MET A 128 19.14 -6.88 -3.17
C MET A 128 18.92 -7.50 -1.78
N GLN A 129 18.54 -6.71 -0.78
CA GLN A 129 18.30 -7.20 0.57
C GLN A 129 17.13 -8.19 0.65
N MET A 130 16.02 -7.89 -0.04
CA MET A 130 14.89 -8.81 -0.13
C MET A 130 15.30 -10.13 -0.79
N LEU A 131 16.00 -10.08 -1.92
CA LEU A 131 16.43 -11.30 -2.60
C LEU A 131 17.42 -12.11 -1.74
N GLN A 132 18.38 -11.44 -1.09
CA GLN A 132 19.31 -12.10 -0.16
C GLN A 132 18.57 -12.79 0.98
N SER A 133 17.63 -12.11 1.62
CA SER A 133 16.84 -12.68 2.71
C SER A 133 16.04 -13.91 2.25
N GLU A 134 15.42 -13.87 1.07
CA GLU A 134 14.68 -15.01 0.51
C GLU A 134 15.59 -16.19 0.17
N LEU A 135 16.80 -15.94 -0.36
CA LEU A 135 17.78 -16.98 -0.66
C LEU A 135 18.34 -17.64 0.61
N GLU A 136 18.61 -16.84 1.64
CA GLU A 136 19.02 -17.32 2.97
C GLU A 136 17.93 -18.19 3.60
N LEU A 137 16.66 -17.74 3.58
CA LEU A 137 15.52 -18.51 4.09
C LEU A 137 15.31 -19.82 3.33
N ALA A 138 15.53 -19.81 2.02
CA ALA A 138 15.46 -21.01 1.19
C ALA A 138 16.66 -21.96 1.38
N GLY A 139 17.72 -21.54 2.07
CA GLY A 139 18.96 -22.29 2.19
C GLY A 139 19.64 -22.54 0.85
N SER A 140 19.49 -21.61 -0.10
CA SER A 140 20.00 -21.78 -1.46
C SER A 140 21.50 -21.43 -1.52
N PRO A 141 22.34 -22.25 -2.19
CA PRO A 141 23.74 -21.92 -2.39
C PRO A 141 23.96 -20.84 -3.47
N LEU A 142 22.90 -20.43 -4.18
CA LEU A 142 23.01 -19.51 -5.31
C LEU A 142 23.39 -18.10 -4.84
N GLY A 143 24.47 -17.57 -5.41
CA GLY A 143 24.93 -16.23 -5.13
C GLY A 143 24.11 -15.14 -5.83
N LEU A 144 24.17 -13.92 -5.31
CA LEU A 144 23.53 -12.74 -5.90
C LEU A 144 23.92 -12.52 -7.38
N ALA A 145 25.16 -12.89 -7.73
CA ALA A 145 25.71 -12.74 -9.08
C ALA A 145 25.05 -13.65 -10.13
N GLU A 146 24.50 -14.80 -9.72
CA GLU A 146 23.83 -15.76 -10.62
C GLU A 146 22.35 -15.43 -10.84
N ASN A 147 21.82 -14.50 -10.04
CA ASN A 147 20.39 -14.18 -9.96
C ASN A 147 20.08 -12.72 -10.36
N THR A 148 20.84 -12.18 -11.31
CA THR A 148 20.64 -10.83 -11.85
C THR A 148 19.25 -10.62 -12.47
N ASP A 149 18.69 -11.67 -13.07
CA ASP A 149 17.35 -11.63 -13.66
C ASP A 149 16.28 -11.42 -12.57
N LEU A 150 16.41 -12.12 -11.45
CA LEU A 150 15.51 -12.01 -10.30
C LEU A 150 15.62 -10.64 -9.63
N LEU A 151 16.83 -10.07 -9.57
CA LEU A 151 17.02 -8.70 -9.09
C LEU A 151 16.34 -7.68 -10.00
N THR A 152 16.39 -7.90 -11.31
CA THR A 152 15.75 -7.02 -12.28
C THR A 152 14.22 -7.11 -12.15
N GLU A 153 13.68 -8.34 -12.03
CA GLU A 153 12.25 -8.56 -11.79
C GLU A 153 11.79 -7.90 -10.48
N LEU A 154 12.53 -8.11 -9.39
CA LEU A 154 12.22 -7.52 -8.10
C LEU A 154 12.35 -5.99 -8.12
N TYR A 155 13.36 -5.45 -8.82
CA TYR A 155 13.50 -4.01 -9.04
C TYR A 155 12.23 -3.48 -9.70
N GLU A 156 11.78 -4.06 -10.82
CA GLU A 156 10.56 -3.63 -11.52
C GLU A 156 9.30 -3.68 -10.64
N ILE A 157 9.19 -4.69 -9.76
CA ILE A 157 8.05 -4.83 -8.83
C ILE A 157 8.07 -3.75 -7.74
N LEU A 158 9.25 -3.38 -7.26
CA LEU A 158 9.38 -2.31 -6.28
C LEU A 158 9.06 -0.97 -6.93
N GLY A 159 8.21 -0.17 -6.30
CA GLY A 159 7.97 1.21 -6.71
C GLY A 159 9.15 2.14 -6.39
N PRO A 160 9.05 3.43 -6.76
CA PRO A 160 10.05 4.44 -6.45
C PRO A 160 10.41 4.46 -4.95
N GLY A 161 11.70 4.51 -4.62
CA GLY A 161 12.21 4.48 -3.24
C GLY A 161 12.15 3.13 -2.53
N GLY A 162 11.69 2.05 -3.18
CA GLY A 162 11.63 0.71 -2.59
C GLY A 162 10.57 0.51 -1.51
N VAL A 163 9.63 1.45 -1.35
CA VAL A 163 8.62 1.44 -0.27
C VAL A 163 7.27 0.87 -0.70
N ASN A 164 6.94 0.99 -1.98
CA ASN A 164 5.68 0.50 -2.52
C ASN A 164 5.94 -0.83 -3.23
N VAL A 165 5.09 -1.82 -2.97
CA VAL A 165 5.19 -3.14 -3.59
C VAL A 165 3.83 -3.50 -4.13
N ASP A 166 3.75 -3.88 -5.40
CA ASP A 166 2.56 -4.57 -5.91
C ASP A 166 2.54 -5.98 -5.33
N ALA A 167 1.60 -6.22 -4.39
CA ALA A 167 1.47 -7.51 -3.71
C ALA A 167 1.18 -8.67 -4.69
N GLY A 168 0.42 -8.42 -5.77
CA GLY A 168 0.13 -9.43 -6.78
C GLY A 168 1.38 -9.82 -7.56
N ALA A 169 2.17 -8.82 -7.95
CA ALA A 169 3.43 -9.04 -8.66
C ALA A 169 4.48 -9.72 -7.75
N MET A 170 4.59 -9.33 -6.48
CA MET A 170 5.48 -9.96 -5.50
C MET A 170 5.11 -11.44 -5.26
N MET A 171 3.82 -11.77 -5.16
CA MET A 171 3.39 -13.17 -5.06
C MET A 171 3.73 -13.98 -6.31
N ALA A 172 3.66 -13.37 -7.50
CA ALA A 172 4.06 -14.01 -8.75
C ALA A 172 5.58 -14.28 -8.78
N PHE A 173 6.37 -13.29 -8.37
CA PHE A 173 7.81 -13.41 -8.21
C PHE A 173 8.18 -14.52 -7.21
N ASN A 174 7.57 -14.57 -6.02
CA ASN A 174 7.85 -15.60 -5.03
C ASN A 174 7.53 -17.01 -5.55
N ARG A 175 6.46 -17.18 -6.34
CA ARG A 175 6.17 -18.45 -7.02
C ARG A 175 7.27 -18.81 -8.03
N HIS A 176 7.73 -17.84 -8.81
CA HIS A 176 8.81 -18.02 -9.78
C HIS A 176 10.12 -18.41 -9.09
N LEU A 177 10.52 -17.68 -8.05
CA LEU A 177 11.68 -17.99 -7.22
C LEU A 177 11.61 -19.41 -6.65
N ALA A 178 10.49 -19.78 -6.04
CA ALA A 178 10.30 -21.12 -5.47
C ALA A 178 10.39 -22.24 -6.53
N GLN A 179 9.89 -22.02 -7.75
CA GLN A 179 10.02 -22.97 -8.85
C GLN A 179 11.48 -23.15 -9.28
N ARG A 180 12.22 -22.04 -9.39
CA ARG A 180 13.65 -22.07 -9.76
C ARG A 180 14.48 -22.80 -8.71
N LEU A 181 14.31 -22.47 -7.44
CA LEU A 181 14.98 -23.15 -6.33
C LEU A 181 14.70 -24.66 -6.27
N ARG A 182 13.46 -25.07 -6.53
CA ARG A 182 13.11 -26.50 -6.64
C ARG A 182 13.84 -27.17 -7.80
N LYS A 183 13.89 -26.51 -8.97
CA LYS A 183 14.60 -27.04 -10.15
C LYS A 183 16.09 -27.21 -9.88
N ASP A 184 16.72 -26.24 -9.22
CA ASP A 184 18.15 -26.29 -8.92
C ASP A 184 18.48 -27.38 -7.90
N ARG A 185 17.61 -27.60 -6.90
CA ARG A 185 17.76 -28.71 -5.95
C ARG A 185 17.62 -30.09 -6.61
N LEU A 186 16.75 -30.21 -7.60
CA LEU A 186 16.61 -31.45 -8.38
C LEU A 186 17.83 -31.69 -9.28
N ALA A 187 18.38 -30.61 -9.87
CA ALA A 187 19.60 -30.68 -10.68
C ALA A 187 20.82 -31.08 -9.83
N SER A 188 20.95 -30.56 -8.61
CA SER A 188 22.07 -30.90 -7.72
C SER A 188 21.98 -32.28 -7.07
N THR A 189 20.80 -32.90 -7.02
CA THR A 189 20.61 -34.28 -6.49
C THR A 189 20.92 -35.36 -7.54
N THR A 190 20.93 -35.00 -8.83
CA THR A 190 21.12 -35.95 -9.95
C THR A 190 22.57 -36.01 -10.44
N ALA A 191 23.47 -35.20 -9.86
CA ALA A 191 24.91 -35.18 -10.14
C ALA A 191 25.67 -35.82 -8.98
#